data_AF-A0A7Y3L1K9-F1
#
_entry.id   AF-A0A7Y3L1K9-F1
#
_cell.length_a   1.000
_cell.length_b   1.000
_cell.length_c   1.000
_cell.angle_alpha   90.00
_cell.angle_beta   90.00
_cell.angle_gamma   90.00
#
_symmetry.space_group_name_H-M   'P 1'
#
loop_
_entity.id
_entity.type
_entity.pdbx_description
1 polymer ?
#
loop_
_entity_poly.entity_id
_entity_poly.type
_entity_poly.pdbx_seq_one_letter_code
_entity_poly.pdbx_strand_id
1 'polypeptide(L)'
;MAIERMTRAQATAPTMIVIFGAALLAGLIATAPSQAAPARPAMSQKVHDDLYAIYNSSAAASVIRLHAWRLLSRIESSLPRPDFGVTQPSAAAVSAVITTAQGGRLARADGAAVDIPAGSLTSDTLVSISTSPAMNSPDENARTVAAAAAGLVAASPEVDFGPAGLRLRRTIEVAIGFAAQGQSAFGLRLYCWSQALNQWQRLPARIDVSHQVVSTRVLSLEPCRIFTAPSAPR
;
A
#
# COMPACT_ATOMS: atom_id res chain seq x y z
N MET A 1 12.89 -38.95 60.63
CA MET A 1 13.75 -37.91 60.01
C MET A 1 12.87 -36.71 59.71
N ALA A 2 13.10 -35.61 60.41
CA ALA A 2 12.51 -34.30 60.17
C ALA A 2 13.33 -33.53 59.12
N ILE A 3 12.72 -32.53 58.47
CA ILE A 3 13.28 -31.34 57.77
C ILE A 3 12.21 -30.92 56.73
N GLU A 4 11.82 -29.66 56.49
CA GLU A 4 11.83 -28.38 57.21
C GLU A 4 10.95 -27.48 56.33
N ARG A 5 9.94 -26.82 56.88
CA ARG A 5 9.05 -25.91 56.13
C ARG A 5 9.75 -24.57 55.94
N MET A 6 10.02 -24.16 54.70
CA MET A 6 10.42 -22.78 54.38
C MET A 6 9.25 -21.98 53.81
N THR A 7 8.60 -21.20 54.67
CA THR A 7 7.63 -20.17 54.32
C THR A 7 8.40 -18.89 53.98
N ARG A 8 8.38 -18.44 52.73
CA ARG A 8 8.88 -17.09 52.37
C ARG A 8 7.70 -16.13 52.25
N ALA A 9 7.68 -15.16 53.16
CA ALA A 9 6.84 -13.97 53.09
C ALA A 9 7.38 -13.04 51.99
N GLN A 10 6.53 -12.59 51.06
CA GLN A 10 6.83 -11.50 50.15
C GLN A 10 6.28 -10.20 50.73
N ALA A 11 7.19 -9.23 50.93
CA ALA A 11 6.89 -7.89 51.37
C ALA A 11 6.32 -7.06 50.20
N THR A 12 5.14 -6.48 50.41
CA THR A 12 4.53 -5.47 49.54
C THR A 12 5.16 -4.11 49.81
N ALA A 13 5.78 -3.51 48.79
CA ALA A 13 6.22 -2.11 48.84
C ALA A 13 5.10 -1.19 48.32
N PRO A 14 4.85 -0.02 48.96
CA PRO A 14 3.85 0.93 48.48
C PRO A 14 4.38 1.75 47.30
N THR A 15 3.72 1.65 46.15
CA THR A 15 3.95 2.52 44.99
C THR A 15 3.36 3.89 45.25
N MET A 16 4.22 4.88 45.48
CA MET A 16 3.86 6.29 45.62
C MET A 16 3.60 6.87 44.22
N ILE A 17 2.34 7.10 43.87
CA ILE A 17 1.94 7.77 42.63
C ILE A 17 2.06 9.29 42.86
N VAL A 18 3.07 9.91 42.25
CA VAL A 18 3.21 11.37 42.19
C VAL A 18 2.40 11.87 40.99
N ILE A 19 1.24 12.47 41.26
CA ILE A 19 0.41 13.15 40.26
C ILE A 19 0.97 14.56 40.08
N PHE A 20 1.70 14.81 38.99
CA PHE A 20 1.98 16.18 38.55
C PHE A 20 0.79 16.71 37.77
N GLY A 21 0.20 17.80 38.28
CA GLY A 21 -0.94 18.48 37.70
C GLY A 21 -0.62 19.11 36.35
N ALA A 22 -1.43 18.78 35.34
CA ALA A 22 -1.56 19.56 34.12
C ALA A 22 -2.69 20.58 34.32
N ALA A 23 -2.33 21.76 34.83
CA ALA A 23 -3.18 22.94 34.79
C ALA A 23 -2.93 23.71 33.48
N LEU A 24 -3.99 24.38 33.01
CA LEU A 24 -4.07 25.32 31.88
C LEU A 24 -4.12 24.71 30.47
N LEU A 25 -5.34 24.59 29.93
CA LEU A 25 -5.85 25.55 28.93
C LEU A 25 -7.35 25.27 28.69
N ALA A 26 -8.20 25.99 29.41
CA ALA A 26 -9.61 26.14 29.10
C ALA A 26 -9.84 27.62 28.77
N GLY A 27 -10.25 27.93 27.55
CA GLY A 27 -10.53 29.30 27.14
C GLY A 27 -11.14 29.37 25.74
N LEU A 28 -12.41 29.80 25.71
CA LEU A 28 -13.24 30.21 24.57
C LEU A 28 -13.88 29.11 23.70
N ILE A 29 -15.12 28.75 24.08
CA ILE A 29 -16.17 28.42 23.13
C ILE A 29 -17.06 29.66 23.02
N ALA A 30 -16.93 30.39 21.90
CA ALA A 30 -17.90 31.39 21.48
C ALA A 30 -18.77 30.76 20.38
N THR A 31 -20.07 30.74 20.61
CA THR A 31 -21.11 30.38 19.65
C THR A 31 -21.28 31.45 18.58
N ALA A 32 -21.11 31.11 17.30
CA ALA A 32 -21.63 31.82 16.13
C ALA A 32 -21.61 30.89 14.88
N PRO A 33 -22.40 31.18 13.83
CA PRO A 33 -23.06 30.15 13.02
C PRO A 33 -22.31 29.75 11.73
N SER A 34 -22.60 28.51 11.29
CA SER A 34 -22.65 28.03 9.90
C SER A 34 -21.71 28.70 8.88
N GLN A 35 -20.49 28.19 8.71
CA GLN A 35 -19.65 28.43 7.54
C GLN A 35 -18.65 27.28 7.35
N ALA A 36 -18.46 26.91 6.07
CA ALA A 36 -17.38 26.15 5.42
C ALA A 36 -16.54 25.15 6.24
N ALA A 37 -16.40 23.94 5.68
CA ALA A 37 -15.53 22.87 6.21
C ALA A 37 -14.15 23.41 6.63
N PRO A 38 -13.69 23.14 7.86
CA PRO A 38 -12.44 23.69 8.37
C PRO A 38 -11.26 23.07 7.61
N ALA A 39 -10.40 23.93 7.06
CA ALA A 39 -9.06 23.55 6.66
C ALA A 39 -8.36 22.95 7.89
N ARG A 40 -7.89 21.69 7.78
CA ARG A 40 -7.07 21.06 8.81
C ARG A 40 -5.85 21.96 9.07
N PRO A 41 -5.51 22.31 10.32
CA PRO A 41 -4.34 23.12 10.59
C PRO A 41 -3.08 22.36 10.15
N ALA A 42 -2.33 22.94 9.22
CA ALA A 42 -1.01 22.47 8.87
C ALA A 42 -0.13 22.58 10.13
N MET A 43 0.30 21.44 10.65
CA MET A 43 1.24 21.40 11.76
C MET A 43 2.56 22.00 11.29
N SER A 44 2.99 23.10 11.91
CA SER A 44 4.18 23.84 11.53
C SER A 44 5.43 22.95 11.62
N GLN A 45 6.32 23.03 10.62
CA GLN A 45 7.65 22.39 10.59
C GLN A 45 8.38 22.52 11.94
N LYS A 46 8.19 23.65 12.61
CA LYS A 46 8.74 23.93 13.93
C LYS A 46 8.35 22.89 14.99
N VAL A 47 7.12 22.36 14.97
CA VAL A 47 6.68 21.36 15.96
C VAL A 47 7.35 20.01 15.72
N HIS A 48 7.63 19.66 14.46
CA HIS A 48 8.42 18.48 14.12
C HIS A 48 9.84 18.61 14.64
N ASP A 49 10.50 19.74 14.37
CA ASP A 49 11.88 20.01 14.80
C ASP A 49 12.02 20.03 16.34
N ASP A 50 11.06 20.65 17.05
CA ASP A 50 11.05 20.71 18.52
C ASP A 50 10.90 19.30 19.15
N LEU A 51 10.06 18.43 18.59
CA LEU A 51 9.90 17.03 19.06
C LEU A 51 11.15 16.19 18.80
N TYR A 52 11.82 16.41 17.66
CA TYR A 52 13.06 15.72 17.29
C TYR A 52 14.22 16.10 18.22
N ALA A 53 14.30 17.39 18.60
CA ALA A 53 15.28 17.87 19.56
C ALA A 53 15.08 17.27 20.96
N ILE A 54 13.83 17.14 21.43
CA ILE A 54 13.51 16.52 22.72
C ILE A 54 13.93 15.05 22.75
N TYR A 55 13.66 14.30 21.68
CA TYR A 55 14.02 12.88 21.56
C TYR A 55 15.54 12.64 21.68
N ASN A 56 16.34 13.48 21.02
CA ASN A 56 17.80 13.35 20.98
C ASN A 56 18.53 13.95 22.19
N SER A 57 17.83 14.67 23.07
CA SER A 57 18.45 15.20 24.28
C SER A 57 18.86 14.07 25.26
N SER A 58 20.06 14.18 25.84
CA SER A 58 20.64 13.20 26.78
C SER A 58 19.97 13.21 28.16
N ALA A 59 19.11 14.18 28.45
CA ALA A 59 18.42 14.36 29.72
C ALA A 59 16.99 13.75 29.77
N ALA A 60 16.46 13.27 28.64
CA ALA A 60 15.12 12.71 28.59
C ALA A 60 15.09 11.30 29.20
N ALA A 61 14.37 11.14 30.33
CA ALA A 61 14.07 9.83 30.91
C ALA A 61 13.40 8.91 29.86
N SER A 62 13.67 7.61 29.91
CA SER A 62 13.24 6.61 28.91
C SER A 62 11.74 6.66 28.57
N VAL A 63 10.89 7.10 29.51
CA VAL A 63 9.45 7.28 29.34
C VAL A 63 9.11 8.43 28.38
N ILE A 64 9.84 9.55 28.44
CA ILE A 64 9.64 10.71 27.55
C ILE A 64 10.07 10.35 26.13
N ARG A 65 11.17 9.59 25.97
CA ARG A 65 11.59 9.09 24.65
C ARG A 65 10.56 8.16 24.01
N LEU A 66 9.94 7.27 24.79
CA LEU A 66 8.89 6.38 24.29
C LEU A 66 7.64 7.15 23.85
N HIS A 67 7.23 8.17 24.61
CA HIS A 67 6.09 9.00 24.23
C HIS A 67 6.39 9.91 23.04
N ALA A 68 7.57 10.53 22.98
CA ALA A 68 8.02 11.31 21.83
C ALA A 68 8.09 10.44 20.57
N TRP A 69 8.61 9.22 20.66
CA TRP A 69 8.64 8.27 19.55
C TRP A 69 7.23 7.86 19.09
N ARG A 70 6.28 7.62 20.02
CA ARG A 70 4.88 7.33 19.67
C ARG A 70 4.15 8.51 19.01
N LEU A 71 4.50 9.74 19.36
CA LEU A 71 3.95 10.94 18.72
C LEU A 71 4.59 11.17 17.34
N LEU A 72 5.92 11.06 17.24
CA LEU A 72 6.64 11.19 15.98
C LEU A 72 6.21 10.13 14.95
N SER A 73 6.00 8.87 15.37
CA SER A 73 5.50 7.82 14.47
C SER A 73 4.06 8.06 14.00
N ARG A 74 3.19 8.66 14.82
CA ARG A 74 1.86 9.13 14.37
C ARG A 74 1.97 10.30 13.40
N ILE A 75 2.88 11.24 13.64
CA ILE A 75 3.08 12.41 12.78
C ILE A 75 3.70 12.00 11.44
N GLU A 76 4.71 11.13 11.42
CA GLU A 76 5.30 10.59 10.19
C GLU A 76 4.30 9.77 9.37
N SER A 77 3.39 9.05 10.03
CA SER A 77 2.28 8.39 9.33
C SER A 77 1.26 9.36 8.71
N SER A 78 1.28 10.63 9.13
CA SER A 78 0.40 11.69 8.62
C SER A 78 1.08 12.66 7.65
N LEU A 79 2.41 12.66 7.58
CA LEU A 79 3.13 13.40 6.57
C LEU A 79 3.00 12.66 5.23
N PRO A 80 2.65 13.34 4.12
CA PRO A 80 2.71 12.72 2.81
C PRO A 80 4.16 12.25 2.60
N ARG A 81 4.35 10.92 2.51
CA ARG A 81 5.66 10.39 2.08
C ARG A 81 6.02 11.11 0.79
N PRO A 82 7.26 11.60 0.62
CA PRO A 82 7.70 12.10 -0.67
C PRO A 82 7.42 10.98 -1.66
N ASP A 83 6.42 11.21 -2.51
CA ASP A 83 6.11 10.34 -3.60
C ASP A 83 7.32 10.48 -4.51
N PHE A 84 8.27 9.55 -4.39
CA PHE A 84 9.29 9.32 -5.41
C PHE A 84 8.57 8.73 -6.62
N GLY A 85 7.57 9.46 -7.10
CA GLY A 85 6.58 9.04 -8.05
C GLY A 85 7.36 8.58 -9.25
N VAL A 86 7.39 7.27 -9.42
CA VAL A 86 7.91 6.62 -10.62
C VAL A 86 7.02 7.16 -11.73
N THR A 87 7.44 8.27 -12.34
CA THR A 87 6.71 8.95 -13.41
C THR A 87 7.03 8.19 -14.68
N GLN A 88 6.64 6.92 -14.69
CA GLN A 88 6.55 6.16 -15.92
C GLN A 88 5.39 6.81 -16.70
N PRO A 89 5.65 7.34 -17.92
CA PRO A 89 4.60 7.98 -18.69
C PRO A 89 3.44 7.00 -18.85
N SER A 90 2.26 7.39 -18.39
CA SER A 90 1.04 6.59 -18.56
C SER A 90 0.85 6.36 -20.05
N ALA A 91 1.04 5.13 -20.53
CA ALA A 91 0.84 4.82 -21.93
C ALA A 91 -0.65 5.02 -22.28
N ALA A 92 -0.95 5.33 -23.54
CA ALA A 92 -2.34 5.38 -23.98
C ALA A 92 -3.05 4.04 -23.73
N ALA A 93 -4.34 4.10 -23.42
CA ALA A 93 -5.17 2.90 -23.36
C ALA A 93 -5.27 2.28 -24.76
N VAL A 94 -5.37 0.95 -24.81
CA VAL A 94 -5.59 0.19 -26.05
C VAL A 94 -6.79 -0.71 -25.88
N SER A 95 -7.60 -0.86 -26.93
CA SER A 95 -8.73 -1.78 -26.93
C SER A 95 -8.90 -2.42 -28.30
N ALA A 96 -9.41 -3.64 -28.32
CA ALA A 96 -9.72 -4.38 -29.54
C ALA A 96 -10.77 -5.45 -29.25
N VAL A 97 -11.59 -5.76 -30.27
CA VAL A 97 -12.50 -6.89 -30.20
C VAL A 97 -11.69 -8.17 -30.40
N ILE A 98 -11.71 -9.04 -29.39
CA ILE A 98 -11.10 -10.36 -29.44
C ILE A 98 -12.19 -11.40 -29.65
N THR A 99 -12.05 -12.17 -30.72
CA THR A 99 -13.02 -13.19 -31.09
C THR A 99 -12.70 -14.52 -30.40
N THR A 100 -13.73 -15.31 -30.15
CA THR A 100 -13.62 -16.62 -29.52
C THR A 100 -12.77 -17.60 -30.34
N ALA A 101 -12.93 -17.60 -31.67
CA ALA A 101 -12.29 -18.57 -32.55
C ALA A 101 -10.80 -18.30 -32.79
N GLN A 102 -10.37 -17.05 -32.77
CA GLN A 102 -8.99 -16.67 -33.07
C GLN A 102 -8.18 -16.33 -31.81
N GLY A 103 -8.82 -15.82 -30.75
CA GLY A 103 -8.09 -15.20 -29.66
C GLY A 103 -7.41 -13.91 -30.12
N GLY A 104 -6.35 -13.49 -29.42
CA GLY A 104 -5.57 -12.32 -29.82
C GLY A 104 -4.65 -11.82 -28.73
N ARG A 105 -3.78 -10.87 -29.12
CA ARG A 105 -2.84 -10.20 -28.24
C ARG A 105 -3.08 -8.69 -28.29
N LEU A 106 -3.23 -8.06 -27.13
CA LEU A 106 -3.19 -6.60 -26.98
C LEU A 106 -1.93 -6.23 -26.20
N ALA A 107 -1.27 -5.15 -26.60
CA ALA A 107 -0.08 -4.64 -25.93
C ALA A 107 -0.05 -3.11 -25.98
N ARG A 108 0.44 -2.51 -24.89
CA ARG A 108 0.73 -1.08 -24.75
C ARG A 108 2.23 -0.83 -24.86
N ALA A 109 2.59 0.42 -25.11
CA ALA A 109 3.99 0.85 -25.25
C ALA A 109 4.80 0.73 -23.94
N ASP A 110 4.14 0.68 -22.78
CA ASP A 110 4.75 0.53 -21.46
C ASP A 110 4.99 -0.93 -21.05
N GLY A 111 4.81 -1.89 -21.98
CA GLY A 111 5.01 -3.31 -21.73
C GLY A 111 3.80 -4.02 -21.10
N ALA A 112 2.72 -3.31 -20.80
CA ALA A 112 1.47 -3.95 -20.39
C ALA A 112 0.85 -4.72 -21.57
N ALA A 113 0.56 -6.01 -21.40
CA ALA A 113 0.01 -6.83 -22.46
C ALA A 113 -0.90 -7.95 -21.93
N VAL A 114 -1.80 -8.42 -22.79
CA VAL A 114 -2.61 -9.62 -22.57
C VAL A 114 -2.58 -10.50 -23.81
N ASP A 115 -2.33 -11.79 -23.61
CA ASP A 115 -2.35 -12.82 -24.66
C ASP A 115 -3.48 -13.82 -24.35
N ILE A 116 -4.50 -13.80 -25.20
CA ILE A 116 -5.73 -14.59 -25.06
C ILE A 116 -5.73 -15.67 -26.14
N PRO A 117 -5.47 -16.94 -25.81
CA PRO A 117 -5.54 -18.03 -26.78
C PRO A 117 -6.96 -18.23 -27.32
N ALA A 118 -7.08 -18.79 -28.52
CA ALA A 118 -8.34 -19.23 -29.09
C ALA A 118 -9.13 -20.14 -28.12
N GLY A 119 -10.44 -19.95 -28.05
CA GLY A 119 -11.37 -20.69 -27.19
C GLY A 119 -11.34 -20.29 -25.71
N SER A 120 -10.58 -19.25 -25.33
CA SER A 120 -10.54 -18.78 -23.92
C SER A 120 -11.77 -17.95 -23.53
N LEU A 121 -12.39 -17.26 -24.50
CA LEU A 121 -13.59 -16.45 -24.31
C LEU A 121 -14.86 -17.28 -24.55
N THR A 122 -15.97 -16.87 -23.93
CA THR A 122 -17.31 -17.45 -24.16
C THR A 122 -18.04 -16.84 -25.35
N SER A 123 -17.71 -15.59 -25.68
CA SER A 123 -18.27 -14.79 -26.77
C SER A 123 -17.25 -13.75 -27.23
N ASP A 124 -17.41 -13.22 -28.43
CA ASP A 124 -16.55 -12.15 -28.92
C ASP A 124 -16.67 -10.94 -27.99
N THR A 125 -15.54 -10.42 -27.54
CA THR A 125 -15.49 -9.47 -26.41
C THR A 125 -14.55 -8.33 -26.73
N LEU A 126 -14.99 -7.10 -26.46
CA LEU A 126 -14.11 -5.93 -26.46
C LEU A 126 -13.19 -6.01 -25.24
N VAL A 127 -11.90 -6.26 -25.46
CA VAL A 127 -10.88 -6.29 -24.42
C VAL A 127 -10.13 -4.96 -24.42
N SER A 128 -9.79 -4.47 -23.24
CA SER A 128 -9.01 -3.23 -23.09
C SER A 128 -7.88 -3.38 -22.08
N ILE A 129 -6.82 -2.59 -22.28
CA ILE A 129 -5.75 -2.38 -21.31
C ILE A 129 -5.64 -0.88 -21.09
N SER A 130 -5.76 -0.44 -19.84
CA SER A 130 -5.64 0.97 -19.46
C SER A 130 -4.81 1.13 -18.18
N THR A 131 -4.26 2.31 -17.96
CA THR A 131 -3.84 2.69 -16.60
C THR A 131 -5.10 2.97 -15.79
N SER A 132 -5.12 2.58 -14.52
CA SER A 132 -6.23 2.93 -13.61
C SER A 132 -6.44 4.45 -13.62
N PRO A 133 -7.70 4.95 -13.62
CA PRO A 133 -7.99 6.38 -13.65
C PRO A 133 -7.29 7.11 -12.50
N ALA A 134 -6.98 8.39 -12.72
CA ALA A 134 -6.21 9.19 -11.77
C ALA A 134 -6.83 9.18 -10.36
N MET A 135 -5.98 8.92 -9.36
CA MET A 135 -6.16 9.13 -7.91
C MET A 135 -7.42 9.93 -7.61
N ASN A 136 -8.56 9.25 -7.38
CA ASN A 136 -9.80 9.80 -6.77
C ASN A 136 -11.02 8.85 -6.81
N SER A 137 -10.92 7.64 -7.39
CA SER A 137 -12.05 6.71 -7.30
C SER A 137 -12.11 6.04 -5.91
N PRO A 138 -13.31 5.79 -5.34
CA PRO A 138 -13.43 5.04 -4.08
C PRO A 138 -12.74 3.67 -4.12
N ASP A 139 -12.80 3.00 -5.27
CA ASP A 139 -12.20 1.69 -5.48
C ASP A 139 -10.66 1.76 -5.46
N GLU A 140 -10.08 2.76 -6.11
CA GLU A 140 -8.63 2.98 -6.09
C GLU A 140 -8.13 3.32 -4.68
N ASN A 141 -8.89 4.11 -3.92
CA ASN A 141 -8.55 4.38 -2.52
C ASN A 141 -8.59 3.09 -1.69
N ALA A 142 -9.60 2.24 -1.86
CA ALA A 142 -9.68 0.94 -1.20
C ALA A 142 -8.48 0.05 -1.54
N ARG A 143 -8.09 0.00 -2.83
CA ARG A 143 -6.90 -0.75 -3.28
C ARG A 143 -5.60 -0.19 -2.70
N THR A 144 -5.46 1.13 -2.62
CA THR A 144 -4.29 1.81 -2.06
C THR A 144 -4.16 1.54 -0.57
N VAL A 145 -5.27 1.65 0.19
CA VAL A 145 -5.32 1.32 1.61
C VAL A 145 -4.99 -0.15 1.85
N ALA A 146 -5.53 -1.06 1.03
CA ALA A 146 -5.25 -2.49 1.14
C ALA A 146 -3.77 -2.82 0.86
N ALA A 147 -3.15 -2.18 -0.13
CA ALA A 147 -1.72 -2.34 -0.41
C ALA A 147 -0.86 -1.85 0.78
N ALA A 148 -1.17 -0.68 1.32
CA ALA A 148 -0.48 -0.11 2.48
C ALA A 148 -0.63 -1.00 3.72
N ALA A 149 -1.82 -1.52 4.00
CA ALA A 149 -2.08 -2.44 5.10
C ALA A 149 -1.29 -3.75 4.99
N ALA A 150 -1.04 -4.21 3.75
CA ALA A 150 -0.21 -5.38 3.47
C ALA A 150 1.30 -5.08 3.43
N GLY A 151 1.72 -3.83 3.69
CA GLY A 151 3.13 -3.41 3.63
C GLY A 151 3.71 -3.48 2.22
N LEU A 152 2.87 -3.41 1.19
CA LEU A 152 3.29 -3.46 -0.21
C LEU A 152 3.71 -2.07 -0.68
N VAL A 153 4.86 -1.99 -1.34
CA VAL A 153 5.36 -0.76 -1.98
C VAL A 153 5.27 -0.93 -3.48
N ALA A 154 4.57 -0.01 -4.14
CA ALA A 154 4.35 -0.10 -5.58
C ALA A 154 5.65 0.09 -6.36
N ALA A 155 5.86 -0.78 -7.36
CA ALA A 155 6.99 -0.74 -8.29
C ALA A 155 6.56 -0.36 -9.72
N SER A 156 5.26 -0.42 -10.01
CA SER A 156 4.67 0.01 -11.28
C SER A 156 3.39 0.81 -11.05
N PRO A 157 2.90 1.53 -12.07
CA PRO A 157 1.49 1.93 -12.14
C PRO A 157 0.56 0.71 -12.08
N GLU A 158 -0.69 0.94 -11.67
CA GLU A 158 -1.75 -0.08 -11.76
C GLU A 158 -2.25 -0.19 -13.20
N VAL A 159 -2.38 -1.42 -13.69
CA VAL A 159 -2.90 -1.73 -15.02
C VAL A 159 -4.26 -2.41 -14.89
N ASP A 160 -5.25 -1.81 -15.51
CA ASP A 160 -6.60 -2.35 -15.61
C ASP A 160 -6.75 -3.17 -16.90
N PHE A 161 -7.22 -4.40 -16.75
CA PHE A 161 -7.60 -5.26 -17.85
C PHE A 161 -9.13 -5.35 -17.91
N GLY A 162 -9.71 -4.82 -18.98
CA GLY A 162 -11.15 -4.74 -19.18
C GLY A 162 -11.70 -5.81 -20.11
N PRO A 163 -12.97 -6.24 -19.93
CA PRO A 163 -13.87 -5.84 -18.84
C PRO A 163 -13.50 -6.51 -17.51
N ALA A 164 -13.64 -5.77 -16.41
CA ALA A 164 -13.30 -6.26 -15.08
C ALA A 164 -14.15 -7.48 -14.68
N GLY A 165 -13.51 -8.49 -14.08
CA GLY A 165 -14.16 -9.72 -13.66
C GLY A 165 -14.49 -10.69 -14.79
N LEU A 166 -14.02 -10.45 -16.03
CA LEU A 166 -14.24 -11.35 -17.16
C LEU A 166 -13.61 -12.72 -16.87
N ARG A 167 -14.46 -13.74 -16.71
CA ARG A 167 -14.04 -15.13 -16.51
C ARG A 167 -13.70 -15.81 -17.82
N LEU A 168 -12.59 -16.54 -17.82
CA LEU A 168 -12.03 -17.18 -18.99
C LEU A 168 -12.10 -18.71 -18.85
N ARG A 169 -12.31 -19.40 -19.97
CA ARG A 169 -12.33 -20.87 -20.04
C ARG A 169 -10.95 -21.50 -19.93
N ARG A 170 -9.90 -20.71 -20.19
CA ARG A 170 -8.50 -21.13 -20.19
C ARG A 170 -7.67 -20.07 -19.49
N THR A 171 -6.51 -20.48 -18.98
CA THR A 171 -5.54 -19.53 -18.46
C THR A 171 -4.97 -18.72 -19.61
N ILE A 172 -4.87 -17.41 -19.40
CA ILE A 172 -4.26 -16.45 -20.33
C ILE A 172 -3.00 -15.88 -19.69
N GLU A 173 -2.13 -15.28 -20.50
CA GLU A 173 -0.95 -14.58 -19.98
C GLU A 173 -1.23 -13.08 -19.92
N VAL A 174 -0.96 -12.48 -18.76
CA VAL A 174 -0.93 -11.03 -18.59
C VAL A 174 0.49 -10.60 -18.22
N ALA A 175 0.90 -9.46 -18.74
CA ALA A 175 2.23 -8.90 -18.57
C ALA A 175 2.11 -7.43 -18.17
N ILE A 176 3.00 -6.98 -17.28
CA ILE A 176 3.15 -5.58 -16.89
C ILE A 176 4.63 -5.20 -17.00
N GLY A 177 4.92 -4.10 -17.68
CA GLY A 177 6.27 -3.55 -17.72
C GLY A 177 6.65 -2.84 -16.41
N PHE A 178 7.93 -2.87 -16.07
CA PHE A 178 8.47 -2.13 -14.93
C PHE A 178 9.65 -1.26 -15.35
N ALA A 179 9.77 -0.08 -14.77
CA ALA A 179 10.96 0.74 -14.95
C ALA A 179 12.07 0.26 -14.00
N ALA A 180 13.22 -0.14 -14.54
CA ALA A 180 14.38 -0.57 -13.75
C ALA A 180 15.12 0.60 -13.03
N GLN A 181 14.41 1.63 -12.57
CA GLN A 181 14.97 2.85 -11.96
C GLN A 181 15.62 2.57 -10.60
N GLY A 182 16.77 1.90 -10.60
CA GLY A 182 17.50 1.52 -9.39
C GLY A 182 16.84 0.41 -8.56
N GLN A 183 15.64 -0.03 -8.92
CA GLN A 183 15.02 -1.19 -8.31
C GLN A 183 15.61 -2.46 -8.90
N SER A 184 16.14 -3.30 -8.02
CA SER A 184 16.55 -4.64 -8.39
C SER A 184 15.33 -5.43 -8.85
N ALA A 185 15.45 -6.15 -9.97
CA ALA A 185 14.44 -7.14 -10.38
C ALA A 185 14.24 -8.21 -9.27
N PHE A 186 15.25 -8.40 -8.42
CA PHE A 186 15.14 -9.22 -7.23
C PHE A 186 14.19 -8.59 -6.22
N GLY A 187 13.03 -9.22 -6.06
CA GLY A 187 11.99 -8.80 -5.10
C GLY A 187 10.72 -8.28 -5.76
N LEU A 188 10.70 -8.11 -7.08
CA LEU A 188 9.47 -7.79 -7.79
C LEU A 188 8.47 -8.95 -7.71
N ARG A 189 7.22 -8.60 -7.46
CA ARG A 189 6.09 -9.51 -7.34
C ARG A 189 4.89 -8.90 -8.04
N LEU A 190 4.18 -9.70 -8.83
CA LEU A 190 2.94 -9.30 -9.44
C LEU A 190 1.77 -9.66 -8.53
N TYR A 191 0.91 -8.68 -8.28
CA TYR A 191 -0.33 -8.85 -7.56
C TYR A 191 -1.48 -8.44 -8.47
N CYS A 192 -2.61 -9.13 -8.34
CA CYS A 192 -3.86 -8.71 -8.96
C CYS A 192 -4.91 -8.51 -7.88
N TRP A 193 -5.75 -7.52 -8.07
CA TRP A 193 -6.83 -7.20 -7.16
C TRP A 193 -7.91 -8.27 -7.24
N SER A 194 -8.22 -8.91 -6.11
CA SER A 194 -9.35 -9.83 -6.04
C SER A 194 -10.57 -9.07 -5.52
N GLN A 195 -11.52 -8.75 -6.42
CA GLN A 195 -12.77 -8.11 -6.00
C GLN A 195 -13.52 -8.93 -4.96
N ALA A 196 -13.50 -10.27 -5.10
CA ALA A 196 -14.17 -11.18 -4.17
C ALA A 196 -13.59 -11.15 -2.74
N LEU A 197 -12.29 -10.92 -2.61
CA LEU A 197 -11.60 -10.88 -1.32
C LEU A 197 -11.30 -9.46 -0.85
N ASN A 198 -11.60 -8.45 -1.66
CA ASN A 198 -11.29 -7.05 -1.43
C ASN A 198 -9.82 -6.83 -1.01
N GLN A 199 -8.89 -7.54 -1.66
CA GLN A 199 -7.46 -7.50 -1.33
C GLN A 199 -6.58 -7.80 -2.54
N TRP A 200 -5.31 -7.39 -2.46
CA TRP A 200 -4.28 -7.74 -3.42
C TRP A 200 -3.86 -9.20 -3.25
N GLN A 201 -4.02 -10.00 -4.29
CA GLN A 201 -3.59 -11.40 -4.31
C GLN A 201 -2.26 -11.54 -5.06
N ARG A 202 -1.26 -12.10 -4.39
CA ARG A 202 0.03 -12.43 -5.02
C ARG A 202 -0.19 -13.58 -6.00
N LEU A 203 0.34 -13.43 -7.21
CA LEU A 203 0.31 -14.49 -8.21
C LEU A 203 1.72 -15.05 -8.50
N PRO A 204 1.85 -16.32 -8.93
CA PRO A 204 3.10 -16.86 -9.44
C PRO A 204 3.50 -16.15 -10.73
N ALA A 205 4.58 -15.37 -10.68
CA ALA A 205 5.01 -14.54 -11.80
C ALA A 205 6.37 -14.96 -12.36
N ARG A 206 6.56 -14.74 -13.67
CA ARG A 206 7.84 -14.84 -14.37
C ARG A 206 8.35 -13.42 -14.61
N ILE A 207 9.65 -13.21 -14.40
CA ILE A 207 10.30 -11.92 -14.61
C ILE A 207 11.21 -12.07 -15.82
N ASP A 208 10.94 -11.29 -16.85
CA ASP A 208 11.80 -11.14 -18.01
C ASP A 208 12.57 -9.82 -17.87
N VAL A 209 13.83 -9.93 -17.44
CA VAL A 209 14.70 -8.77 -17.20
C VAL A 209 15.11 -8.10 -18.51
N SER A 210 15.25 -8.88 -19.59
CA SER A 210 15.66 -8.37 -20.90
C SER A 210 14.60 -7.45 -21.50
N HIS A 211 13.33 -7.79 -21.32
CA HIS A 211 12.20 -6.99 -21.79
C HIS A 211 11.58 -6.10 -20.70
N GLN A 212 12.10 -6.15 -19.47
CA GLN A 212 11.58 -5.42 -18.31
C GLN A 212 10.08 -5.67 -18.06
N VAL A 213 9.67 -6.94 -18.14
CA VAL A 213 8.27 -7.36 -17.97
C VAL A 213 8.15 -8.37 -16.84
N VAL A 214 7.07 -8.26 -16.06
CA VAL A 214 6.61 -9.30 -15.14
C VAL A 214 5.31 -9.89 -15.69
N SER A 215 5.29 -11.18 -15.97
CA SER A 215 4.11 -11.88 -16.48
C SER A 215 3.58 -12.94 -15.53
N THR A 216 2.28 -13.23 -15.62
CA THR A 216 1.61 -14.29 -14.87
C THR A 216 0.48 -14.89 -15.70
N ARG A 217 -0.05 -16.02 -15.23
CA ARG A 217 -1.24 -16.64 -15.80
C ARG A 217 -2.47 -16.41 -14.93
N VAL A 218 -3.58 -16.03 -15.55
CA VAL A 218 -4.85 -15.73 -14.86
C VAL A 218 -6.05 -16.40 -15.54
N LEU A 219 -7.13 -16.56 -14.78
CA LEU A 219 -8.45 -17.04 -15.26
C LEU A 219 -9.53 -15.94 -15.23
N SER A 220 -9.16 -14.74 -14.78
CA SER A 220 -10.02 -13.56 -14.69
C SER A 220 -9.22 -12.35 -15.12
N LEU A 221 -9.85 -11.40 -15.82
CA LEU A 221 -9.27 -10.07 -16.02
C LEU A 221 -9.57 -9.21 -14.79
N GLU A 222 -8.52 -8.80 -14.10
CA GLU A 222 -8.58 -7.96 -12.88
C GLU A 222 -7.49 -6.89 -12.96
N PRO A 223 -7.61 -5.78 -12.23
CA PRO A 223 -6.51 -4.83 -12.06
C PRO A 223 -5.28 -5.52 -11.49
N CYS A 224 -4.11 -5.26 -12.05
CA CYS A 224 -2.86 -5.84 -11.60
C CYS A 224 -1.78 -4.77 -11.44
N ARG A 225 -0.85 -5.00 -10.51
CA ARG A 225 0.23 -4.07 -10.18
C ARG A 225 1.46 -4.82 -9.70
N ILE A 226 2.65 -4.31 -10.05
CA ILE A 226 3.91 -4.83 -9.54
C ILE A 226 4.22 -4.13 -8.22
N PHE A 227 4.57 -4.92 -7.21
CA PHE A 227 5.04 -4.45 -5.91
C PHE A 227 6.43 -5.01 -5.62
N THR A 228 7.22 -4.28 -4.85
CA THR A 228 8.43 -4.84 -4.23
C THR A 228 8.04 -5.62 -2.98
N ALA A 229 8.61 -6.81 -2.81
CA ALA A 229 8.50 -7.54 -1.55
C ALA A 229 9.04 -6.67 -0.40
N PRO A 230 8.40 -6.68 0.78
CA PRO A 230 8.98 -6.05 1.96
C PRO A 230 10.35 -6.68 2.20
N SER A 231 11.39 -5.85 2.29
CA SER A 231 12.71 -6.31 2.71
C SER A 231 12.53 -7.02 4.05
N ALA A 232 12.92 -8.30 4.14
CA ALA A 232 12.92 -9.00 5.41
C ALA A 232 13.66 -8.14 6.45
N PRO A 233 13.14 -7.99 7.69
CA PRO A 233 13.85 -7.27 8.72
C PRO A 233 15.23 -7.91 8.87
N ARG A 234 16.28 -7.10 8.68
CA ARG A 234 17.67 -7.51 8.86
C ARG A 234 17.99 -7.71 10.33
#